data_AF-X1IVX3-F1
#
_entry.id   AF-X1IVX3-F1
#
_cell.length_a   1.000
_cell.length_b   1.000
_cell.length_c   1.000
_cell.angle_alpha   90.00
_cell.angle_beta   90.00
_cell.angle_gamma   90.00
#
_symmetry.space_group_name_H-M   'P 1'
#
loop_
_entity.id
_entity.type
_entity.pdbx_description
1 polymer ?
#
loop_
_entity_poly.entity_id
_entity_poly.type
_entity_poly.pdbx_seq_one_letter_code
_entity_poly.pdbx_strand_id
1 'polypeptide(L)'
;MKEEMVVQGRRISINDIRLICELIDKNPSWKRTKISKELCKKWNWYTPYGQMKDMACRTLLLKLESLGDARRRGETHQWMYDRINLKAKLINLGYKEVLVQEYNTSLIPNLTEYGLDVDENGNQYKPESLYIEATK
;
A
#
# COMPACT_ATOMS: atom_id res chain seq x y z
N MET A 1 -7.70 -10.31 5.84
CA MET A 1 -6.53 -10.44 6.74
C MET A 1 -5.95 -9.04 6.97
N LYS A 2 -5.52 -8.69 8.20
CA LYS A 2 -4.91 -7.39 8.49
C LYS A 2 -3.51 -7.36 7.90
N GLU A 3 -3.33 -6.63 6.83
CA GLU A 3 -2.03 -6.46 6.18
C GLU A 3 -1.20 -5.47 7.00
N GLU A 4 -0.31 -6.01 7.82
CA GLU A 4 0.58 -5.25 8.68
C GLU A 4 1.97 -5.24 8.05
N MET A 5 2.48 -4.06 7.69
CA MET A 5 3.87 -3.93 7.27
C MET A 5 4.74 -3.67 8.50
N VAL A 6 5.77 -4.48 8.75
CA VAL A 6 6.71 -4.24 9.86
C VAL A 6 7.84 -3.35 9.37
N VAL A 7 7.98 -2.16 9.96
CA VAL A 7 9.07 -1.24 9.68
C VAL A 7 9.74 -0.82 10.98
N GLN A 8 11.05 -1.08 11.10
CA GLN A 8 11.85 -0.73 12.29
C GLN A 8 11.24 -1.30 13.59
N GLY A 9 10.70 -2.52 13.51
CA GLY A 9 10.06 -3.22 14.64
C GLY A 9 8.65 -2.73 14.99
N ARG A 10 8.08 -1.77 14.25
CA ARG A 10 6.69 -1.33 14.40
C ARG A 10 5.82 -1.92 13.30
N ARG A 11 4.70 -2.54 13.68
CA ARG A 11 3.63 -2.92 12.76
C ARG A 11 2.86 -1.67 12.34
N ILE A 12 2.78 -1.45 11.04
CA ILE A 12 2.06 -0.33 10.43
C ILE A 12 0.78 -0.88 9.83
N SER A 13 -0.35 -0.37 10.29
CA SER A 13 -1.68 -0.71 9.80
C SER A 13 -2.16 0.31 8.76
N ILE A 14 -3.26 -0.02 8.07
CA ILE A 14 -3.96 0.91 7.16
C ILE A 14 -4.36 2.22 7.85
N ASN A 15 -4.72 2.16 9.13
CA ASN A 15 -5.10 3.34 9.92
C ASN A 15 -3.89 4.23 10.21
N ASP A 16 -2.70 3.64 10.39
CA ASP A 16 -1.47 4.40 10.52
C ASP A 16 -1.12 5.14 9.23
N ILE A 17 -1.33 4.51 8.07
CA ILE A 17 -1.13 5.15 6.75
C ILE A 17 -2.09 6.32 6.58
N ARG A 18 -3.38 6.14 6.87
CA ARG A 18 -4.38 7.22 6.82
C ARG A 18 -3.99 8.39 7.73
N LEU A 19 -3.56 8.09 8.96
CA LEU A 19 -3.11 9.11 9.90
C LEU A 19 -1.91 9.91 9.36
N ILE A 20 -0.94 9.25 8.72
CA ILE A 20 0.21 9.90 8.10
C ILE A 20 -0.25 10.85 6.99
N CYS A 21 -1.09 10.37 6.07
CA CYS A 21 -1.63 11.17 4.96
C CYS A 21 -2.39 12.38 5.48
N GLU A 22 -3.36 12.20 6.38
CA GLU A 22 -4.13 13.30 6.96
C GLU A 22 -3.24 14.33 7.64
N LEU A 23 -2.18 13.89 8.34
CA LEU A 23 -1.27 14.80 9.04
C LEU A 23 -0.46 15.65 8.06
N ILE A 24 -0.04 15.06 6.94
CA ILE A 24 0.69 15.77 5.87
C ILE A 24 -0.26 16.75 5.16
N ASP A 25 -1.46 16.30 4.79
CA ASP A 25 -2.45 17.10 4.06
C ASP A 25 -2.92 18.32 4.88
N LYS A 26 -3.16 18.14 6.18
CA LYS A 26 -3.52 19.24 7.09
C LYS A 26 -2.36 20.22 7.33
N ASN A 27 -1.12 19.83 7.03
CA ASN A 27 0.06 20.61 7.37
C ASN A 27 1.09 20.67 6.22
N PRO A 28 0.74 21.23 5.07
CA PRO A 28 1.59 21.21 3.87
C PRO A 28 2.92 21.97 4.05
N SER A 29 2.99 22.92 4.99
CA SER A 29 4.21 23.68 5.30
C SER A 29 5.18 22.96 6.26
N TRP A 30 4.78 21.83 6.84
CA TRP A 30 5.60 21.14 7.83
C TRP A 30 6.73 20.35 7.16
N LYS A 31 7.95 20.57 7.66
CA LYS A 31 9.10 19.75 7.29
C LYS A 31 8.95 18.33 7.85
N ARG A 32 9.57 17.35 7.18
CA ARG A 32 9.60 15.93 7.61
C ARG A 32 10.00 15.74 9.08
N THR A 33 10.87 16.59 9.61
CA THR A 33 11.29 16.57 11.04
C THR A 33 10.14 16.86 12.00
N LYS A 34 9.26 17.78 11.65
CA LYS A 34 8.11 18.12 12.48
C LYS A 34 7.06 17.03 12.38
N ILE A 35 6.79 16.55 11.16
CA ILE A 35 5.88 15.41 10.91
C ILE A 35 6.33 14.18 11.70
N SER A 36 7.61 13.80 11.63
CA SER A 36 8.12 12.60 12.33
C SER A 36 7.97 12.70 13.85
N LYS A 37 8.21 13.89 14.43
CA LYS A 37 8.04 14.10 15.87
C LYS A 37 6.57 14.01 16.29
N GLU A 38 5.67 14.62 15.52
CA GLU A 38 4.23 14.57 15.83
C GLU A 38 3.66 13.16 15.67
N LEU A 39 4.12 12.40 14.66
CA LEU A 39 3.78 10.98 14.52
C LEU A 39 4.29 10.15 15.70
N CYS A 40 5.55 10.32 16.11
CA CYS A 40 6.08 9.63 17.27
C CYS A 40 5.29 9.94 18.55
N LYS A 41 4.84 11.19 18.75
CA LYS A 41 3.96 11.54 19.88
C LYS A 41 2.63 10.80 19.81
N LYS A 42 1.93 10.88 18.67
CA LYS A 42 0.61 10.24 18.47
C LYS A 42 0.67 8.72 18.64
N TRP A 43 1.78 8.12 18.24
CA TRP A 43 2.01 6.68 18.32
C TRP A 43 2.62 6.20 19.62
N ASN A 44 2.88 7.12 20.57
CA ASN A 44 3.66 6.87 21.77
C ASN A 44 4.97 6.11 21.47
N TRP A 45 5.67 6.50 20.39
CA TRP A 45 6.81 5.76 19.87
C TRP A 45 8.14 6.27 20.44
N TYR A 46 8.48 5.73 21.60
CA TYR A 46 9.68 6.06 22.36
C TYR A 46 10.57 4.83 22.58
N THR A 47 11.82 5.06 22.96
CA THR A 47 12.70 4.04 23.52
C THR A 47 12.30 3.75 24.98
N PRO A 48 12.77 2.64 25.58
CA PRO A 48 12.58 2.39 27.02
C PRO A 48 13.12 3.52 27.92
N TYR A 49 14.09 4.29 27.42
CA TYR A 49 14.68 5.43 28.11
C TYR A 49 13.93 6.76 27.87
N GLY A 50 12.73 6.72 27.26
CA GLY A 50 11.90 7.89 27.03
C GLY A 50 12.32 8.77 25.82
N GLN A 51 13.31 8.35 25.04
CA GLN A 51 13.73 9.11 23.86
C GLN A 51 12.81 8.83 22.67
N MET A 52 12.45 9.87 21.94
CA MET A 52 11.58 9.76 20.77
C MET A 52 12.28 9.01 19.64
N LYS A 53 11.59 8.05 18.99
CA LYS A 53 12.12 7.31 17.84
C LYS A 53 11.92 8.05 16.51
N ASP A 54 12.23 9.34 16.48
CA ASP A 54 11.98 10.20 15.31
C ASP A 54 12.82 9.81 14.09
N MET A 55 14.06 9.36 14.28
CA MET A 55 14.88 8.81 13.19
C MET A 55 14.28 7.54 12.56
N ALA A 56 13.76 6.62 13.39
CA ALA A 56 13.07 5.43 12.88
C ALA A 56 11.79 5.80 12.13
N CYS A 57 11.04 6.79 12.63
CA CYS A 57 9.86 7.32 11.96
C CYS A 57 10.19 7.99 10.63
N ARG A 58 11.28 8.77 10.54
CA ARG A 58 11.75 9.36 9.27
C ARG A 58 12.09 8.29 8.25
N THR A 59 12.79 7.23 8.67
CA THR A 59 13.11 6.09 7.79
C THR A 59 11.86 5.35 7.34
N LEU A 60 10.85 5.21 8.20
CA LEU A 60 9.54 4.69 7.83
C LEU A 60 8.86 5.57 6.76
N LEU A 61 8.82 6.87 6.96
CA LEU A 61 8.22 7.81 5.99
C LEU A 61 8.95 7.77 4.65
N LEU A 62 10.29 7.67 4.65
CA LEU A 62 11.08 7.51 3.44
C LEU A 62 10.77 6.19 2.72
N LYS A 63 10.60 5.10 3.47
CA LYS A 63 10.20 3.82 2.88
C LYS A 63 8.80 3.91 2.28
N LEU A 64 7.83 4.49 2.99
CA LEU A 64 6.48 4.72 2.48
C LEU A 64 6.46 5.63 1.25
N GLU A 65 7.26 6.70 1.25
CA GLU A 65 7.44 7.59 0.09
C GLU A 65 8.11 6.85 -1.08
N SER A 66 9.11 6.01 -0.80
CA SER A 66 9.76 5.19 -1.83
C SER A 66 8.81 4.14 -2.42
N LEU A 67 7.89 3.63 -1.61
CA LEU A 67 6.77 2.77 -2.01
C LEU A 67 5.63 3.59 -2.66
N GLY A 68 5.67 4.93 -2.56
CA GLY A 68 4.62 5.90 -2.91
C GLY A 68 4.90 6.77 -4.16
N ASP A 69 6.14 6.82 -4.67
CA ASP A 69 6.44 7.65 -5.86
C ASP A 69 7.64 7.13 -6.70
N ALA A 70 7.44 6.08 -7.52
CA ALA A 70 8.48 5.65 -8.48
C ALA A 70 8.54 6.52 -9.75
N ARG A 71 7.56 7.38 -9.98
CA ARG A 71 7.56 8.31 -11.12
C ARG A 71 8.72 9.31 -11.03
N ARG A 72 9.12 9.68 -9.82
CA ARG A 72 10.31 10.52 -9.57
C ARG A 72 11.66 9.81 -9.80
N ARG A 73 11.70 8.48 -9.91
CA ARG A 73 12.93 7.68 -10.03
C ARG A 73 13.17 7.10 -11.43
N GLY A 74 12.26 7.31 -12.39
CA GLY A 74 12.39 6.76 -13.74
C GLY A 74 12.10 5.26 -13.85
N GLU A 75 11.66 4.61 -12.76
CA GLU A 75 11.42 3.17 -12.67
C GLU A 75 9.92 2.85 -12.59
N THR A 76 9.14 3.42 -13.52
CA THR A 76 7.66 3.36 -13.57
C THR A 76 7.10 1.93 -13.59
N HIS A 77 7.89 0.94 -13.99
CA HIS A 77 7.50 -0.48 -14.13
C HIS A 77 7.55 -1.26 -12.81
N GLN A 78 8.26 -0.78 -11.78
CA GLN A 78 8.23 -1.34 -10.42
C GLN A 78 6.94 -0.93 -9.66
N TRP A 79 6.09 -0.11 -10.32
CA TRP A 79 4.80 0.39 -9.87
C TRP A 79 3.63 -0.37 -10.48
N MET A 80 3.80 -1.65 -10.77
CA MET A 80 2.64 -2.50 -10.96
C MET A 80 1.85 -2.43 -9.66
N TYR A 81 0.73 -1.71 -9.74
CA TYR A 81 -0.36 -1.64 -8.79
C TYR A 81 -0.24 -2.69 -7.69
N ASP A 82 0.10 -2.29 -6.46
CA ASP A 82 -0.09 -3.19 -5.34
C ASP A 82 -1.59 -3.26 -4.99
N ARG A 83 -1.97 -4.31 -4.25
CA ARG A 83 -3.37 -4.57 -3.90
C ARG A 83 -4.04 -3.47 -3.08
N ILE A 84 -3.26 -2.60 -2.42
CA ILE A 84 -3.75 -1.50 -1.60
C ILE A 84 -3.98 -0.26 -2.46
N ASN A 85 -2.98 0.12 -3.26
CA ASN A 85 -2.99 1.31 -4.10
C ASN A 85 -3.97 1.20 -5.26
N LEU A 86 -4.05 0.04 -5.92
CA LEU A 86 -5.04 -0.17 -6.99
C LEU A 86 -6.46 -0.17 -6.45
N LYS A 87 -6.67 -0.82 -5.29
CA LYS A 87 -7.97 -0.79 -4.62
C LYS A 87 -8.42 0.62 -4.27
N ALA A 88 -7.54 1.41 -3.66
CA ALA A 88 -7.85 2.81 -3.33
C ALA A 88 -8.16 3.64 -4.58
N LYS A 89 -7.40 3.43 -5.67
CA LYS A 89 -7.60 4.14 -6.94
C LYS A 89 -8.94 3.78 -7.60
N LEU A 90 -9.31 2.50 -7.63
CA LEU A 90 -10.59 2.04 -8.16
C LEU A 90 -11.76 2.64 -7.38
N ILE A 91 -11.70 2.63 -6.05
CA ILE A 91 -12.74 3.24 -5.19
C ILE A 91 -12.90 4.74 -5.49
N ASN A 92 -11.80 5.49 -5.60
CA ASN A 92 -11.84 6.92 -5.90
C ASN A 92 -12.42 7.23 -7.30
N LEU A 93 -12.31 6.28 -8.24
CA LEU A 93 -12.89 6.38 -9.58
C LEU A 93 -14.37 5.96 -9.62
N GLY A 94 -14.96 5.60 -8.48
CA GLY A 94 -16.37 5.23 -8.35
C GLY A 94 -16.65 3.73 -8.46
N TYR A 95 -15.62 2.89 -8.62
CA TYR A 95 -15.79 1.45 -8.62
C TYR A 95 -16.11 0.93 -7.20
N LYS A 96 -16.94 -0.11 -7.14
CA LYS A 96 -17.42 -0.78 -5.94
C LYS A 96 -16.92 -2.22 -5.91
N GLU A 97 -17.11 -2.85 -4.75
CA GLU A 97 -16.80 -4.28 -4.54
C GLU A 97 -15.39 -4.68 -4.98
N VAL A 98 -14.40 -3.81 -4.69
CA VAL A 98 -13.02 -4.05 -5.11
C VAL A 98 -12.39 -5.16 -4.28
N LEU A 99 -12.16 -6.30 -4.91
CA LEU A 99 -11.70 -7.54 -4.30
C LEU A 99 -10.42 -8.03 -5.00
N VAL A 100 -9.52 -8.61 -4.20
CA VAL A 100 -8.38 -9.36 -4.74
C VAL A 100 -8.88 -10.77 -5.03
N GLN A 101 -8.57 -11.26 -6.23
CA GLN A 101 -8.95 -12.59 -6.70
C GLN A 101 -7.71 -13.45 -6.90
N GLU A 102 -7.92 -14.77 -7.04
CA GLU A 102 -6.94 -15.68 -7.61
C GLU A 102 -7.03 -15.64 -9.14
N TYR A 103 -6.02 -16.17 -9.83
CA TYR A 103 -5.98 -16.21 -11.30
C TYR A 103 -7.13 -17.00 -11.93
N ASN A 104 -7.79 -17.87 -11.16
CA ASN A 104 -8.88 -18.74 -11.59
C ASN A 104 -10.23 -18.40 -10.94
N THR A 105 -10.34 -17.30 -10.19
CA THR A 105 -11.60 -16.86 -9.57
C THR A 105 -12.05 -15.53 -10.17
N SER A 106 -13.27 -15.46 -10.67
CA SER A 106 -13.86 -14.22 -11.20
C SER A 106 -15.38 -14.29 -11.16
N LEU A 107 -16.02 -13.12 -11.10
CA LEU A 107 -17.43 -12.91 -11.39
C LEU A 107 -17.80 -13.22 -12.84
N ILE A 108 -16.82 -13.21 -13.76
CA ILE A 108 -17.02 -13.61 -15.15
C ILE A 108 -17.09 -15.14 -15.21
N PRO A 109 -18.22 -15.74 -15.63
CA PRO A 109 -18.33 -17.19 -15.75
C PRO A 109 -17.30 -17.75 -16.72
N ASN A 110 -16.69 -18.86 -16.33
CA ASN A 110 -15.71 -19.60 -17.14
C ASN A 110 -14.51 -18.77 -17.61
N LEU A 111 -14.05 -17.78 -16.83
CA LEU A 111 -12.93 -16.91 -17.22
C LEU A 111 -11.67 -17.69 -17.67
N THR A 112 -11.38 -18.82 -17.03
CA THR A 112 -10.24 -19.68 -17.37
C THR A 112 -10.32 -20.29 -18.77
N GLU A 113 -11.53 -20.48 -19.34
CA GLU A 113 -11.72 -21.01 -20.70
C GLU A 113 -11.27 -20.02 -21.78
N TYR A 114 -11.24 -18.72 -21.46
CA TYR A 114 -10.77 -17.68 -22.40
C TYR A 114 -9.24 -17.64 -22.53
N GLY A 115 -8.51 -18.35 -21.66
CA GLY A 115 -7.04 -18.41 -21.73
C GLY A 115 -6.32 -17.09 -21.44
N LEU A 116 -6.97 -16.15 -20.72
CA LEU A 116 -6.42 -14.80 -20.50
C LEU A 116 -5.38 -14.75 -19.37
N ASP A 117 -5.69 -15.40 -18.25
CA ASP A 117 -4.87 -15.37 -17.03
C ASP A 117 -4.16 -16.71 -16.74
N VAL A 118 -4.31 -17.67 -17.65
CA VAL A 118 -3.77 -19.03 -17.55
C VAL A 118 -2.81 -19.36 -18.70
N ASP A 119 -1.84 -20.24 -18.44
CA ASP A 119 -0.94 -20.80 -19.45
C ASP A 119 -1.59 -21.98 -20.21
N GLU A 120 -0.85 -22.58 -21.16
CA GLU A 120 -1.29 -23.74 -21.95
C GLU A 120 -1.65 -24.97 -21.10
N ASN A 121 -1.20 -25.03 -19.85
CA ASN A 121 -1.48 -26.11 -18.90
C ASN A 121 -2.58 -25.75 -17.89
N GLY A 122 -3.18 -24.56 -18.00
CA GLY A 122 -4.20 -24.07 -17.06
C GLY A 122 -3.65 -23.51 -15.75
N ASN A 123 -2.32 -23.34 -15.62
CA ASN A 123 -1.71 -22.71 -14.45
C ASN A 123 -1.73 -21.19 -14.58
N GLN A 124 -1.46 -20.48 -13.48
CA GLN A 124 -1.26 -19.04 -13.50
C GLN A 124 -0.23 -18.62 -14.57
N TYR A 125 -0.64 -17.79 -15.52
CA TYR A 125 0.21 -17.36 -16.63
C TYR A 125 1.53 -16.71 -16.16
N LYS A 126 1.44 -15.82 -15.17
CA LYS A 126 2.60 -15.17 -14.58
C LYS A 126 2.52 -15.26 -13.05
N PRO A 127 3.41 -16.05 -12.41
CA PRO A 127 3.47 -16.16 -10.96
C PRO A 127 3.59 -14.80 -10.27
N GLU A 128 2.98 -14.69 -9.08
CA GLU A 128 2.97 -13.48 -8.24
C GLU A 128 2.25 -12.26 -8.87
N SER A 129 1.46 -12.47 -9.93
CA SER A 129 0.60 -11.42 -10.48
C SER A 129 -0.54 -11.08 -9.51
N LEU A 130 -0.95 -9.81 -9.52
CA LEU A 130 -2.11 -9.32 -8.79
C LEU A 130 -3.36 -9.37 -9.67
N TYR A 131 -4.37 -10.13 -9.26
CA TYR A 131 -5.70 -10.12 -9.86
C TYR A 131 -6.65 -9.32 -8.98
N ILE A 132 -7.31 -8.33 -9.57
CA ILE A 132 -8.30 -7.50 -8.88
C ILE A 132 -9.55 -7.42 -9.73
N GLU A 133 -10.68 -7.55 -9.05
CA GLU A 133 -12.00 -7.41 -9.62
C GLU A 133 -12.74 -6.26 -8.94
N ALA A 134 -13.53 -5.53 -9.72
CA ALA A 134 -14.33 -4.41 -9.25
C ALA A 134 -15.54 -4.19 -10.16
N THR A 135 -16.66 -3.76 -9.58
CA THR A 135 -17.89 -3.40 -10.31
C THR A 135 -17.96 -1.88 -10.48
N LYS A 136 -18.44 -1.38 -11.62
CA LYS A 136 -18.60 0.06 -11.84
C LYS A 136 -20.02 0.51 -11.51
#